data_AF-A0A975ED93-F1
#
_entry.id   AF-A0A975ED93-F1
#
_cell.length_a   1.000
_cell.length_b   1.000
_cell.length_c   1.000
_cell.angle_alpha   90.00
_cell.angle_beta   90.00
_cell.angle_gamma   90.00
#
_symmetry.space_group_name_H-M   'P 1'
#
loop_
_entity.id
_entity.type
_entity.pdbx_description
1 polymer ?
#
loop_
_entity_poly.entity_id
_entity_poly.type
_entity_poly.pdbx_seq_one_letter_code
_entity_poly.pdbx_strand_id
1 'polypeptide(L)'
;MTWQNSVCMSVGRVSCPDVNKLVVGVPSKKTSAIDNFYSSTSTTLTKIDPAFFVNYGEEIAGLLFVGLISSTENYFRDILGLTLTLCPIAQAHSADEKVQLGSLLWSEGNLQNRSAFEFFAFSSADNINKAIKNFVNYQIRSNGTLDLMLREYDKLCELRHAVVHSGHIVAGKNAIKLGLSRTKDPLKVRLQYAELQAAGSVCTALVQAANNELFEALVTRWAKDWRALPSWSPSEELALLKRIREAFLSQRDAKNNTIGNERSLKSLLSHVKTAFNI
;
A
#
# COMPACT_ATOMS: atom_id res chain seq x y z
N MET A 1 -24.00 -49.99 -12.33
CA MET A 1 -23.21 -48.74 -12.28
C MET A 1 -23.46 -47.99 -13.56
N THR A 2 -23.80 -46.71 -13.50
CA THR A 2 -24.08 -45.88 -14.67
C THR A 2 -22.82 -45.09 -15.04
N TRP A 3 -22.54 -44.90 -16.34
CA TRP A 3 -21.32 -44.23 -16.83
C TRP A 3 -21.19 -42.77 -16.33
N GLN A 4 -22.29 -42.17 -15.90
CA GLN A 4 -22.37 -40.80 -15.38
C GLN A 4 -21.52 -40.58 -14.13
N ASN A 5 -21.24 -41.63 -13.35
CA ASN A 5 -20.36 -41.57 -12.18
C ASN A 5 -18.98 -42.22 -12.43
N SER A 6 -18.55 -42.30 -13.70
CA SER A 6 -17.27 -42.95 -14.05
C SER A 6 -16.05 -42.04 -14.05
N VAL A 7 -16.24 -40.72 -13.95
CA VAL A 7 -15.16 -39.71 -14.09
C VAL A 7 -14.70 -39.18 -12.73
N CYS A 8 -15.62 -38.94 -11.80
CA CYS A 8 -15.33 -38.45 -10.46
C CYS A 8 -16.42 -38.85 -9.46
N MET A 9 -16.16 -38.62 -8.17
CA MET A 9 -17.13 -38.85 -7.10
C MET A 9 -18.40 -38.00 -7.31
N SER A 10 -19.57 -38.62 -7.17
CA SER A 10 -20.84 -37.90 -7.15
C SER A 10 -20.94 -37.09 -5.85
N VAL A 11 -21.20 -35.79 -5.97
CA VAL A 11 -21.33 -34.86 -4.84
C VAL A 11 -22.79 -34.48 -4.62
N GLY A 12 -23.23 -34.47 -3.37
CA GLY A 12 -24.50 -33.87 -2.97
C GLY A 12 -24.45 -32.34 -2.94
N ARG A 13 -25.48 -31.70 -2.38
CA ARG A 13 -25.46 -30.24 -2.14
C ARG A 13 -24.48 -29.91 -1.01
N VAL A 14 -23.44 -29.14 -1.34
CA VAL A 14 -22.51 -28.54 -0.37
C VAL A 14 -22.75 -27.02 -0.35
N SER A 15 -22.82 -26.42 0.84
CA SER A 15 -23.01 -24.97 1.01
C SER A 15 -21.86 -24.32 1.75
N CYS A 16 -21.55 -23.06 1.39
CA CYS A 16 -20.64 -22.22 2.16
C CYS A 16 -21.16 -22.04 3.60
N PRO A 17 -20.29 -22.02 4.63
CA PRO A 17 -20.69 -21.59 5.96
C PRO A 17 -21.33 -20.19 5.93
N ASP A 18 -22.13 -19.88 6.96
CA ASP A 18 -22.69 -18.54 7.15
C ASP A 18 -21.56 -17.51 7.20
N VAL A 19 -21.49 -16.65 6.18
CA VAL A 19 -20.41 -15.67 5.99
C VAL A 19 -20.34 -14.66 7.12
N ASN A 20 -21.44 -14.40 7.84
CA ASN A 20 -21.44 -13.52 9.01
C ASN A 20 -20.59 -14.08 10.16
N LYS A 21 -20.40 -15.40 10.21
CA LYS A 21 -19.53 -16.07 11.21
C LYS A 21 -18.06 -16.09 10.80
N LEU A 22 -17.75 -15.71 9.55
CA LEU A 22 -16.40 -15.68 9.01
C LEU A 22 -15.74 -14.29 9.10
N VAL A 23 -16.45 -13.29 9.64
CA VAL A 23 -15.98 -11.90 9.77
C VAL A 23 -16.15 -11.41 11.19
N VAL A 24 -15.26 -10.53 11.63
CA VAL A 24 -15.33 -9.85 12.93
C VAL A 24 -15.10 -8.36 12.76
N GLY A 25 -15.80 -7.55 13.55
CA GLY A 25 -15.58 -6.10 13.57
C GLY A 25 -14.20 -5.78 14.12
N VAL A 26 -13.45 -4.91 13.41
CA VAL A 26 -12.14 -4.43 13.85
C VAL A 26 -12.26 -2.96 14.21
N PRO A 27 -11.85 -2.53 15.42
CA PRO A 27 -11.93 -1.13 15.82
C PRO A 27 -11.02 -0.26 14.94
N SER A 28 -11.51 0.92 14.54
CA SER A 28 -10.69 1.86 13.77
C SER A 28 -9.53 2.36 14.63
N LYS A 29 -8.28 2.11 14.23
CA LYS A 29 -7.10 2.67 14.90
C LYS A 29 -6.77 4.04 14.30
N LYS A 30 -6.52 5.03 15.16
CA LYS A 30 -6.01 6.36 14.77
C LYS A 30 -4.48 6.34 14.68
N THR A 31 -3.94 5.51 13.81
CA THR A 31 -2.50 5.39 13.55
C THR A 31 -2.19 5.83 12.12
N SER A 32 -0.98 6.33 11.89
CA SER A 32 -0.54 6.74 10.56
C SER A 32 -0.53 5.54 9.59
N ALA A 33 -0.65 5.80 8.29
CA ALA A 33 -0.63 4.75 7.27
C ALA A 33 0.67 3.92 7.34
N ILE A 34 1.80 4.58 7.55
CA ILE A 34 3.12 3.94 7.65
C ILE A 34 3.24 3.06 8.91
N ASP A 35 2.67 3.47 10.05
CA ASP A 35 2.68 2.63 11.25
C ASP A 35 1.75 1.41 11.10
N ASN A 36 0.61 1.54 10.42
CA ASN A 36 -0.25 0.41 10.07
C ASN A 36 0.50 -0.61 9.20
N PHE A 37 1.21 -0.12 8.19
CA PHE A 37 2.06 -0.94 7.33
C PHE A 37 3.13 -1.69 8.13
N TYR A 38 3.87 -0.99 9.00
CA TYR A 38 4.89 -1.60 9.85
C TYR A 38 4.32 -2.65 10.79
N SER A 39 3.17 -2.38 11.41
CA SER A 39 2.49 -3.32 12.30
C SER A 39 2.11 -4.61 11.54
N SER A 40 1.51 -4.49 10.36
CA SER A 40 1.08 -5.63 9.55
C SER A 40 2.27 -6.43 9.02
N THR A 41 3.28 -5.76 8.46
CA THR A 41 4.46 -6.44 7.91
C THR A 41 5.32 -7.08 8.99
N SER A 42 5.52 -6.42 10.13
CA SER A 42 6.22 -7.04 11.27
C SER A 42 5.49 -8.31 11.70
N THR A 43 4.16 -8.26 11.84
CA THR A 43 3.37 -9.43 12.21
C THR A 43 3.53 -10.58 11.20
N THR A 44 3.53 -10.27 9.90
CA THR A 44 3.75 -11.27 8.84
C THR A 44 5.15 -11.88 8.88
N LEU A 45 6.17 -11.07 9.12
CA LEU A 45 7.58 -11.49 9.07
C LEU A 45 8.07 -12.18 10.35
N THR A 46 7.47 -11.89 11.52
CA THR A 46 7.89 -12.46 12.82
C THR A 46 7.11 -13.71 13.20
N LYS A 47 6.03 -14.05 12.50
CA LYS A 47 5.24 -15.28 12.74
C LYS A 47 5.91 -16.55 12.23
N ILE A 48 7.02 -16.40 11.54
CA ILE A 48 7.73 -17.48 10.88
C ILE A 48 9.19 -17.49 11.32
N ASP A 49 9.69 -18.67 11.63
CA ASP A 49 11.10 -18.94 11.84
C ASP A 49 11.59 -19.89 10.73
N PRO A 50 12.91 -20.13 10.59
CA PRO A 50 13.42 -21.08 9.61
C PRO A 50 12.86 -22.51 9.76
N ALA A 51 12.50 -22.95 10.97
CA ALA A 51 11.92 -24.27 11.21
C ALA A 51 10.48 -24.39 10.68
N PHE A 52 9.73 -23.28 10.63
CA PHE A 52 8.41 -23.20 10.01
C PHE A 52 8.45 -23.65 8.55
N PHE A 53 9.48 -23.27 7.79
CA PHE A 53 9.61 -23.64 6.38
C PHE A 53 9.87 -25.13 6.17
N VAL A 54 10.57 -25.78 7.10
CA VAL A 54 10.80 -27.22 7.08
C VAL A 54 9.49 -27.98 7.27
N ASN A 55 8.61 -27.47 8.13
CA ASN A 55 7.39 -28.17 8.55
C ASN A 55 6.16 -27.87 7.68
N TYR A 56 6.06 -26.66 7.13
CA TYR A 56 4.85 -26.18 6.46
C TYR A 56 5.06 -25.78 4.99
N GLY A 57 6.31 -25.82 4.51
CA GLY A 57 6.64 -25.71 3.09
C GLY A 57 6.50 -24.31 2.47
N GLU A 58 6.80 -24.24 1.18
CA GLU A 58 6.87 -23.00 0.38
C GLU A 58 5.49 -22.37 0.12
N GLU A 59 4.41 -23.15 0.26
CA GLU A 59 3.04 -22.70 -0.04
C GLU A 59 2.55 -21.64 0.96
N ILE A 60 2.82 -21.82 2.25
CA ILE A 60 2.46 -20.82 3.27
C ILE A 60 3.32 -19.56 3.10
N ALA A 61 4.59 -19.72 2.70
CA ALA A 61 5.45 -18.58 2.39
C ALA A 61 4.88 -17.73 1.25
N GLY A 62 4.31 -18.38 0.23
CA GLY A 62 3.57 -17.71 -0.84
C GLY A 62 2.39 -16.87 -0.31
N LEU A 63 1.61 -17.39 0.64
CA LEU A 63 0.51 -16.64 1.26
C LEU A 63 1.01 -15.43 2.08
N LEU A 64 2.10 -15.59 2.83
CA LEU A 64 2.70 -14.49 3.59
C LEU A 64 3.29 -13.43 2.67
N PHE A 65 3.91 -13.84 1.56
CA PHE A 65 4.39 -12.96 0.51
C PHE A 65 3.26 -12.09 -0.07
N VAL A 66 2.10 -12.70 -0.35
CA VAL A 66 0.89 -11.96 -0.76
C VAL A 66 0.42 -11.02 0.35
N GLY A 67 0.54 -11.42 1.61
CA GLY A 67 0.27 -10.57 2.78
C GLY A 67 1.13 -9.31 2.86
N LEU A 68 2.41 -9.37 2.46
CA LEU A 68 3.30 -8.20 2.39
C LEU A 68 2.87 -7.22 1.30
N ILE A 69 2.50 -7.73 0.12
CA ILE A 69 1.98 -6.92 -0.98
C ILE A 69 0.66 -6.28 -0.57
N SER A 70 -0.26 -7.06 0.03
CA SER A 70 -1.52 -6.55 0.57
C SER A 70 -1.32 -5.46 1.63
N SER A 71 -0.30 -5.58 2.48
CA SER A 71 0.04 -4.52 3.46
C SER A 71 0.51 -3.24 2.76
N THR A 72 1.31 -3.36 1.70
CA THR A 72 1.79 -2.24 0.88
C THR A 72 0.64 -1.55 0.14
N GLU A 73 -0.26 -2.36 -0.42
CA GLU A 73 -1.50 -1.92 -1.05
C GLU A 73 -2.41 -1.13 -0.09
N ASN A 74 -2.51 -1.59 1.16
CA ASN A 74 -3.27 -0.91 2.19
C ASN A 74 -2.66 0.43 2.60
N TYR A 75 -1.33 0.52 2.66
CA TYR A 75 -0.64 1.79 2.88
C TYR A 75 -1.04 2.84 1.84
N PHE A 76 -1.00 2.49 0.55
CA PHE A 76 -1.38 3.43 -0.51
C PHE A 76 -2.84 3.87 -0.41
N ARG A 77 -3.77 2.95 -0.10
CA ARG A 77 -5.18 3.31 0.11
C ARG A 77 -5.36 4.28 1.28
N ASP A 78 -4.66 4.04 2.38
CA ASP A 78 -4.73 4.92 3.55
C ASP A 78 -4.15 6.29 3.26
N ILE A 79 -2.93 6.36 2.73
CA ILE A 79 -2.23 7.65 2.58
C ILE A 79 -2.84 8.51 1.49
N LEU A 80 -3.32 7.91 0.40
CA LEU A 80 -4.02 8.65 -0.65
C LEU A 80 -5.41 9.09 -0.18
N GLY A 81 -6.13 8.27 0.60
CA GLY A 81 -7.39 8.66 1.22
C GLY A 81 -7.23 9.82 2.21
N LEU A 82 -6.19 9.77 3.04
CA LEU A 82 -5.82 10.88 3.93
C LEU A 82 -5.44 12.14 3.13
N THR A 83 -4.71 11.98 2.02
CA THR A 83 -4.35 13.10 1.16
C THR A 83 -5.58 13.76 0.54
N LEU A 84 -6.55 12.99 0.06
CA LEU A 84 -7.84 13.50 -0.42
C LEU A 84 -8.64 14.20 0.69
N THR A 85 -8.47 13.78 1.95
CA THR A 85 -9.13 14.45 3.09
C THR A 85 -8.51 15.82 3.39
N LEU A 86 -7.19 15.94 3.22
CA LEU A 86 -6.41 17.08 3.69
C LEU A 86 -6.14 18.13 2.61
N CYS A 87 -6.00 17.71 1.35
CA CYS A 87 -5.47 18.53 0.27
C CYS A 87 -6.58 19.11 -0.62
N PRO A 88 -6.90 20.41 -0.55
CA PRO A 88 -7.90 21.02 -1.42
C PRO A 88 -7.55 20.91 -2.92
N ILE A 89 -6.27 20.94 -3.27
CA ILE A 89 -5.82 20.75 -4.67
C ILE A 89 -6.10 19.32 -5.15
N ALA A 90 -5.92 18.32 -4.29
CA ALA A 90 -6.22 16.93 -4.62
C ALA A 90 -7.73 16.74 -4.78
N GLN A 91 -8.52 17.28 -3.84
CA GLN A 91 -9.99 17.24 -3.90
C GLN A 91 -10.54 17.87 -5.18
N ALA A 92 -10.05 19.05 -5.56
CA ALA A 92 -10.48 19.72 -6.77
C ALA A 92 -10.10 18.92 -8.02
N HIS A 93 -8.91 18.30 -8.05
CA HIS A 93 -8.48 17.49 -9.18
C HIS A 93 -9.27 16.20 -9.33
N SER A 94 -9.58 15.53 -8.21
CA SER A 94 -10.28 14.25 -8.20
C SER A 94 -11.81 14.38 -8.22
N ALA A 95 -12.35 15.59 -8.39
CA ALA A 95 -13.80 15.84 -8.27
C ALA A 95 -14.63 15.04 -9.29
N ASP A 96 -14.07 14.79 -10.47
CA ASP A 96 -14.70 14.04 -11.56
C ASP A 96 -14.37 12.53 -11.53
N GLU A 97 -13.54 12.09 -10.59
CA GLU A 97 -13.18 10.68 -10.46
C GLU A 97 -14.37 9.85 -9.94
N LYS A 98 -14.61 8.70 -10.56
CA LYS A 98 -15.75 7.84 -10.22
C LYS A 98 -15.48 7.07 -8.94
N VAL A 99 -16.42 7.15 -8.01
CA VAL A 99 -16.42 6.35 -6.77
C VAL A 99 -17.65 5.44 -6.70
N GLN A 100 -17.51 4.29 -6.05
CA GLN A 100 -18.65 3.39 -5.85
C GLN A 100 -19.52 3.90 -4.69
N LEU A 101 -20.73 4.36 -5.02
CA LEU A 101 -21.65 4.90 -4.01
C LEU A 101 -21.98 3.86 -2.93
N GLY A 102 -22.18 2.58 -3.28
CA GLY A 102 -22.47 1.53 -2.30
C GLY A 102 -21.38 1.39 -1.24
N SER A 103 -20.12 1.47 -1.66
CA SER A 103 -18.96 1.39 -0.77
C SER A 103 -18.82 2.62 0.11
N LEU A 104 -19.07 3.81 -0.46
CA LEU A 104 -19.12 5.05 0.30
C LEU A 104 -20.21 5.01 1.39
N LEU A 105 -21.41 4.52 1.04
CA LEU A 105 -22.54 4.40 1.96
C LEU A 105 -22.32 3.33 3.04
N TRP A 106 -21.59 2.25 2.72
CA TRP A 106 -21.24 1.19 3.68
C TRP A 106 -20.13 1.59 4.63
N SER A 107 -19.22 2.47 4.19
CA SER A 107 -18.07 2.92 4.97
C SER A 107 -18.41 4.04 5.96
N GLU A 108 -18.01 3.89 7.22
CA GLU A 108 -18.15 4.93 8.25
C GLU A 108 -16.82 5.63 8.55
N GLY A 109 -16.89 6.92 8.89
CA GLY A 109 -15.76 7.72 9.36
C GLY A 109 -14.58 7.76 8.39
N ASN A 110 -13.37 7.49 8.90
CA ASN A 110 -12.12 7.59 8.13
C ASN A 110 -12.02 6.57 6.97
N LEU A 111 -12.88 5.55 6.92
CA LEU A 111 -12.89 4.56 5.84
C LEU A 111 -13.50 5.11 4.54
N GLN A 112 -14.28 6.19 4.59
CA GLN A 112 -14.96 6.77 3.42
C GLN A 112 -14.01 7.17 2.30
N ASN A 113 -12.84 7.71 2.65
CA ASN A 113 -11.87 8.12 1.64
C ASN A 113 -11.03 6.95 1.10
N ARG A 114 -11.06 5.77 1.77
CA ARG A 114 -10.51 4.53 1.20
C ARG A 114 -11.42 3.97 0.11
N SER A 115 -12.73 4.26 0.15
CA SER A 115 -13.72 3.82 -0.82
C SER A 115 -13.46 4.36 -2.23
N ALA A 116 -12.74 5.50 -2.34
CA ALA A 116 -12.26 6.03 -3.61
C ALA A 116 -11.30 5.06 -4.35
N PHE A 117 -10.67 4.13 -3.61
CA PHE A 117 -9.63 3.25 -4.12
C PHE A 117 -10.01 1.76 -4.11
N GLU A 118 -11.28 1.42 -3.95
CA GLU A 118 -11.71 0.02 -3.89
C GLU A 118 -11.39 -0.75 -5.16
N PHE A 119 -11.59 -0.12 -6.33
CA PHE A 119 -11.27 -0.73 -7.63
C PHE A 119 -9.82 -0.51 -8.08
N PHE A 120 -9.02 0.20 -7.29
CA PHE A 120 -7.60 0.38 -7.59
C PHE A 120 -6.81 -0.76 -6.97
N ALA A 121 -6.28 -1.65 -7.81
CA ALA A 121 -5.28 -2.61 -7.38
C ALA A 121 -3.90 -1.96 -7.40
N PHE A 122 -3.28 -1.73 -6.23
CA PHE A 122 -1.94 -1.14 -6.12
C PHE A 122 -0.85 -2.21 -6.32
N SER A 123 -1.04 -2.99 -7.37
CA SER A 123 -0.25 -4.19 -7.69
C SER A 123 0.58 -4.06 -8.94
N SER A 124 0.95 -2.83 -9.28
CA SER A 124 1.99 -2.52 -10.24
C SER A 124 2.45 -1.09 -10.02
N ALA A 125 3.66 -0.78 -10.48
CA ALA A 125 4.18 0.57 -10.48
C ALA A 125 3.27 1.54 -11.26
N ASP A 126 2.75 1.08 -12.39
CA ASP A 126 1.86 1.83 -13.27
C ASP A 126 0.55 2.21 -12.56
N ASN A 127 -0.11 1.26 -11.88
CA ASN A 127 -1.33 1.55 -11.13
C ASN A 127 -1.10 2.52 -9.97
N ILE A 128 0.00 2.38 -9.24
CA ILE A 128 0.36 3.31 -8.15
C ILE A 128 0.59 4.72 -8.71
N ASN A 129 1.35 4.85 -9.79
CA ASN A 129 1.65 6.14 -10.43
C ASN A 129 0.37 6.79 -10.97
N LYS A 130 -0.50 6.02 -11.64
CA LYS A 130 -1.81 6.49 -12.11
C LYS A 130 -2.69 6.97 -10.96
N ALA A 131 -2.77 6.23 -9.86
CA ALA A 131 -3.56 6.64 -8.71
C ALA A 131 -3.03 7.94 -8.09
N ILE A 132 -1.70 8.07 -7.91
CA ILE A 132 -1.07 9.29 -7.39
C ILE A 132 -1.34 10.47 -8.34
N LYS A 133 -1.25 10.26 -9.66
CA LYS A 133 -1.52 11.30 -10.64
C LYS A 133 -2.99 11.74 -10.59
N ASN A 134 -3.93 10.82 -10.72
CA ASN A 134 -5.35 11.11 -10.87
C ASN A 134 -6.00 11.64 -9.59
N PHE A 135 -5.56 11.15 -8.42
CA PHE A 135 -6.19 11.55 -7.15
C PHE A 135 -5.41 12.63 -6.41
N VAL A 136 -4.09 12.69 -6.56
CA VAL A 136 -3.25 13.64 -5.83
C VAL A 136 -2.76 14.77 -6.73
N ASN A 137 -2.95 14.72 -8.05
CA ASN A 137 -2.39 15.68 -9.01
C ASN A 137 -0.86 15.79 -8.90
N TYR A 138 -0.18 14.69 -8.60
CA TYR A 138 1.27 14.65 -8.41
C TYR A 138 1.94 13.76 -9.44
N GLN A 139 3.07 14.22 -9.97
CA GLN A 139 3.92 13.43 -10.85
C GLN A 139 5.16 12.99 -10.06
N ILE A 140 5.32 11.67 -9.91
CA ILE A 140 6.47 11.07 -9.25
C ILE A 140 7.76 11.53 -9.94
N ARG A 141 8.77 11.88 -9.13
CA ARG A 141 10.07 12.35 -9.64
C ARG A 141 10.78 11.22 -10.39
N SER A 142 11.03 11.43 -11.68
CA SER A 142 11.78 10.48 -12.51
C SER A 142 13.17 10.22 -11.92
N ASN A 143 13.54 8.95 -11.79
CA ASN A 143 14.79 8.49 -11.17
C ASN A 143 14.97 8.89 -9.69
N GLY A 144 13.91 9.38 -9.03
CA GLY A 144 13.89 9.55 -7.58
C GLY A 144 13.76 8.21 -6.85
N THR A 145 13.95 8.21 -5.53
CA THR A 145 13.88 6.99 -4.71
C THR A 145 12.54 6.26 -4.87
N LEU A 146 11.42 6.98 -4.92
CA LEU A 146 10.09 6.39 -5.12
C LEU A 146 10.00 5.67 -6.47
N ASP A 147 10.42 6.31 -7.56
CA ASP A 147 10.43 5.70 -8.90
C ASP A 147 11.28 4.43 -8.96
N LEU A 148 12.47 4.45 -8.35
CA LEU A 148 13.34 3.27 -8.27
C LEU A 148 12.70 2.14 -7.46
N MET A 149 12.09 2.43 -6.32
CA MET A 149 11.44 1.41 -5.49
C MET A 149 10.16 0.85 -6.13
N LEU A 150 9.45 1.65 -6.92
CA LEU A 150 8.31 1.16 -7.70
C LEU A 150 8.74 0.09 -8.70
N ARG A 151 9.90 0.25 -9.36
CA ARG A 151 10.43 -0.75 -10.30
C ARG A 151 10.78 -2.07 -9.61
N GLU A 152 11.35 -2.03 -8.40
CA GLU A 152 11.63 -3.24 -7.63
C GLU A 152 10.35 -3.91 -7.12
N TYR A 153 9.37 -3.12 -6.68
CA TYR A 153 8.06 -3.63 -6.27
C TYR A 153 7.28 -4.25 -7.43
N ASP A 154 7.43 -3.73 -8.65
CA ASP A 154 6.79 -4.28 -9.85
C ASP A 154 7.23 -5.74 -10.07
N LYS A 155 8.51 -6.07 -9.82
CA LYS A 155 9.00 -7.46 -9.87
C LYS A 155 8.28 -8.36 -8.87
N LEU A 156 8.05 -7.88 -7.64
CA LEU A 156 7.28 -8.63 -6.65
C LEU A 156 5.83 -8.84 -7.09
N CYS A 157 5.23 -7.84 -7.73
CA CYS A 157 3.87 -7.94 -8.26
C CYS A 157 3.78 -8.98 -9.39
N GLU A 158 4.77 -9.05 -10.27
CA GLU A 158 4.87 -10.07 -11.31
C GLU A 158 5.03 -11.49 -10.70
N LEU A 159 5.81 -11.65 -9.63
CA LEU A 159 5.93 -12.91 -8.89
C LEU A 159 4.63 -13.30 -8.18
N ARG A 160 3.88 -12.33 -7.62
CA ARG A 160 2.58 -12.55 -6.98
C ARG A 160 1.59 -13.23 -7.92
N HIS A 161 1.59 -12.86 -9.20
CA HIS A 161 0.72 -13.49 -10.18
C HIS A 161 0.91 -15.02 -10.24
N ALA A 162 2.16 -15.48 -10.20
CA ALA A 162 2.48 -16.91 -10.18
C ALA A 162 2.01 -17.58 -8.88
N VAL A 163 2.29 -16.95 -7.73
CA VAL A 163 1.92 -17.46 -6.39
C VAL A 163 0.40 -17.62 -6.26
N VAL A 164 -0.39 -16.63 -6.69
CA VAL A 164 -1.84 -16.60 -6.46
C VAL A 164 -2.64 -17.33 -7.54
N HIS A 165 -2.23 -17.27 -8.81
CA HIS A 165 -3.10 -17.68 -9.92
C HIS A 165 -2.63 -18.93 -10.67
N SER A 166 -1.44 -19.45 -10.38
CA SER A 166 -0.84 -20.52 -11.22
C SER A 166 -0.11 -21.59 -10.41
N GLY A 167 -0.48 -21.79 -9.14
CA GLY A 167 0.15 -22.82 -8.31
C GLY A 167 1.67 -22.62 -8.18
N HIS A 168 2.10 -21.35 -8.12
CA HIS A 168 3.50 -20.90 -8.15
C HIS A 168 4.21 -21.02 -9.51
N ILE A 169 3.56 -21.44 -10.59
CA ILE A 169 4.17 -21.47 -11.92
C ILE A 169 4.20 -20.07 -12.55
N VAL A 170 5.37 -19.66 -13.04
CA VAL A 170 5.56 -18.37 -13.70
C VAL A 170 5.08 -18.45 -15.14
N ALA A 171 4.03 -17.69 -15.48
CA ALA A 171 3.57 -17.62 -16.86
C ALA A 171 4.57 -16.87 -17.75
N GLY A 172 4.61 -17.22 -19.04
CA GLY A 172 5.59 -16.68 -19.98
C GLY A 172 5.62 -15.15 -20.07
N LYS A 173 4.47 -14.49 -19.98
CA LYS A 173 4.37 -13.01 -19.96
C LYS A 173 5.11 -12.41 -18.76
N ASN A 174 4.92 -12.99 -17.57
CA ASN A 174 5.59 -12.52 -16.35
C ASN A 174 7.08 -12.85 -16.40
N ALA A 175 7.46 -14.02 -16.91
CA ALA A 175 8.87 -14.41 -17.08
C ALA A 175 9.64 -13.43 -17.99
N ILE A 176 9.03 -12.96 -19.08
CA ILE A 176 9.62 -11.95 -19.97
C ILE A 176 9.83 -10.63 -19.23
N LYS A 177 8.84 -10.15 -18.48
CA LYS A 177 8.95 -8.91 -17.70
C LYS A 177 10.02 -8.98 -16.61
N LEU A 178 10.17 -10.14 -15.99
CA LEU A 178 11.18 -10.40 -14.97
C LEU A 178 12.57 -10.67 -15.56
N GLY A 179 12.72 -10.76 -16.89
CA GLY A 179 13.99 -11.06 -17.55
C GLY A 179 14.51 -12.48 -17.27
N LEU A 180 13.61 -13.44 -17.02
CA LEU A 180 14.00 -14.81 -16.72
C LEU A 180 14.49 -15.53 -17.98
N SER A 181 15.47 -16.41 -17.80
CA SER A 181 15.98 -17.27 -18.88
C SER A 181 14.94 -18.33 -19.26
N ARG A 182 14.83 -18.62 -20.56
CA ARG A 182 13.97 -19.72 -21.05
C ARG A 182 14.55 -21.06 -20.63
N THR A 183 13.71 -21.91 -20.07
CA THR A 183 14.02 -23.29 -19.70
C THR A 183 13.13 -24.25 -20.48
N LYS A 184 13.51 -25.53 -20.55
CA LYS A 184 12.65 -26.59 -21.10
C LYS A 184 11.46 -26.87 -20.18
N ASP A 185 11.69 -26.83 -18.88
CA ASP A 185 10.69 -27.10 -17.85
C ASP A 185 10.03 -25.80 -17.34
N PRO A 186 8.76 -25.84 -16.87
CA PRO A 186 8.11 -24.68 -16.27
C PRO A 186 8.87 -24.13 -15.05
N LEU A 187 8.98 -22.81 -14.97
CA LEU A 187 9.59 -22.14 -13.82
C LEU A 187 8.57 -22.03 -12.68
N LYS A 188 8.97 -22.44 -11.47
CA LYS A 188 8.18 -22.28 -10.25
C LYS A 188 8.82 -21.22 -9.35
N VAL A 189 8.01 -20.33 -8.79
CA VAL A 189 8.41 -19.40 -7.74
C VAL A 189 8.78 -20.19 -6.49
N ARG A 190 9.99 -19.96 -6.00
CA ARG A 190 10.51 -20.53 -4.77
C ARG A 190 10.71 -19.41 -3.76
N LEU A 191 10.01 -19.50 -2.64
CA LEU A 191 10.08 -18.51 -1.55
C LEU A 191 10.48 -19.23 -0.27
N GLN A 192 11.66 -18.90 0.25
CA GLN A 192 12.10 -19.31 1.57
C GLN A 192 12.13 -18.09 2.50
N TYR A 193 12.58 -18.30 3.73
CA TYR A 193 12.65 -17.25 4.74
C TYR A 193 13.41 -16.02 4.24
N ALA A 194 14.57 -16.20 3.61
CA ALA A 194 15.41 -15.11 3.13
C ALA A 194 14.71 -14.28 2.03
N GLU A 195 14.10 -14.94 1.04
CA GLU A 195 13.38 -14.26 -0.05
C GLU A 195 12.17 -13.49 0.49
N LEU A 196 11.49 -14.03 1.50
CA LEU A 196 10.35 -13.36 2.12
C LEU A 196 10.79 -12.12 2.93
N GLN A 197 11.91 -12.18 3.65
CA GLN A 197 12.49 -11.00 4.30
C GLN A 197 12.92 -9.95 3.27
N ALA A 198 13.55 -10.37 2.16
CA ALA A 198 13.94 -9.47 1.08
C ALA A 198 12.73 -8.79 0.42
N ALA A 199 11.65 -9.53 0.17
CA ALA A 199 10.39 -8.96 -0.31
C ALA A 199 9.82 -7.93 0.69
N GLY A 200 9.87 -8.24 1.99
CA GLY A 200 9.50 -7.32 3.06
C GLY A 200 10.32 -6.02 3.06
N SER A 201 11.63 -6.11 2.82
CA SER A 201 12.51 -4.95 2.68
C SER A 201 12.16 -4.10 1.47
N VAL A 202 11.88 -4.69 0.31
CA VAL A 202 11.45 -3.94 -0.90
C VAL A 202 10.14 -3.21 -0.64
N CYS A 203 9.13 -3.89 -0.08
CA CYS A 203 7.86 -3.27 0.30
C CYS A 203 8.07 -2.11 1.29
N THR A 204 8.95 -2.30 2.28
CA THR A 204 9.26 -1.29 3.29
C THR A 204 9.93 -0.07 2.68
N ALA A 205 10.93 -0.28 1.83
CA ALA A 205 11.63 0.80 1.16
C ALA A 205 10.69 1.60 0.23
N LEU A 206 9.79 0.92 -0.48
CA LEU A 206 8.75 1.59 -1.28
C LEU A 206 7.84 2.47 -0.41
N VAL A 207 7.31 1.93 0.68
CA VAL A 207 6.42 2.68 1.57
C VAL A 207 7.13 3.89 2.18
N GLN A 208 8.37 3.74 2.65
CA GLN A 208 9.15 4.85 3.19
C GLN A 208 9.42 5.92 2.13
N ALA A 209 9.80 5.52 0.91
CA ALA A 209 10.05 6.44 -0.19
C ALA A 209 8.77 7.20 -0.59
N ALA A 210 7.64 6.50 -0.69
CA ALA A 210 6.34 7.09 -0.98
C ALA A 210 5.93 8.07 0.13
N ASN A 211 6.11 7.69 1.39
CA ASN A 211 5.75 8.51 2.54
C ASN A 211 6.51 9.83 2.56
N ASN A 212 7.82 9.78 2.31
CA ASN A 212 8.65 10.98 2.29
C ASN A 212 8.34 11.88 1.10
N GLU A 213 8.21 11.31 -0.11
CA GLU A 213 7.94 12.10 -1.31
C GLU A 213 6.56 12.74 -1.30
N LEU A 214 5.52 12.00 -0.89
CA LEU A 214 4.16 12.54 -0.78
C LEU A 214 4.04 13.57 0.36
N PHE A 215 4.75 13.38 1.48
CA PHE A 215 4.83 14.40 2.54
C PHE A 215 5.46 15.70 2.04
N GLU A 216 6.60 15.60 1.35
CA GLU A 216 7.29 16.75 0.73
C GLU A 216 6.38 17.48 -0.25
N ALA A 217 5.70 16.73 -1.13
CA ALA A 217 4.75 17.29 -2.09
C ALA A 217 3.60 18.03 -1.39
N LEU A 218 3.03 17.44 -0.34
CA LEU A 218 1.89 18.01 0.37
C LEU A 218 2.28 19.25 1.18
N VAL A 219 3.44 19.24 1.85
CA VAL A 219 3.97 20.40 2.56
C VAL A 219 4.32 21.54 1.60
N THR A 220 4.89 21.21 0.42
CA THR A 220 5.19 22.22 -0.61
C THR A 220 3.92 22.91 -1.11
N ARG A 221 2.86 22.15 -1.36
CA ARG A 221 1.55 22.70 -1.74
C ARG A 221 0.91 23.51 -0.62
N TRP A 222 0.97 23.00 0.61
CA TRP A 222 0.52 23.75 1.78
C TRP A 222 1.27 25.09 1.88
N ALA A 223 2.59 25.09 1.63
CA ALA A 223 3.43 26.28 1.71
C ALA A 223 3.08 27.30 0.61
N LYS A 224 2.89 26.85 -0.63
CA LYS A 224 2.70 27.72 -1.80
C LYS A 224 1.25 27.83 -2.25
N ASP A 225 0.71 26.74 -2.76
CA ASP A 225 -0.53 26.73 -3.53
C ASP A 225 -1.76 26.96 -2.65
N TRP A 226 -1.77 26.40 -1.43
CA TRP A 226 -2.93 26.54 -0.55
C TRP A 226 -3.12 27.99 -0.13
N ARG A 227 -2.04 28.77 0.04
CA ARG A 227 -2.12 30.20 0.40
C ARG A 227 -2.79 31.06 -0.66
N ALA A 228 -2.81 30.59 -1.91
CA ALA A 228 -3.49 31.26 -3.02
C ALA A 228 -4.98 30.90 -3.12
N LEU A 229 -5.46 29.92 -2.35
CA LEU A 229 -6.86 29.50 -2.40
C LEU A 229 -7.76 30.45 -1.59
N PRO A 230 -9.00 30.70 -2.05
CA PRO A 230 -9.98 31.49 -1.30
C PRO A 230 -10.32 30.92 0.08
N SER A 231 -10.15 29.61 0.28
CA SER A 231 -10.38 28.91 1.55
C SER A 231 -9.21 29.01 2.52
N TRP A 232 -8.09 29.65 2.14
CA TRP A 232 -6.93 29.77 3.02
C TRP A 232 -7.21 30.70 4.20
N SER A 233 -6.90 30.22 5.40
CA SER A 233 -6.90 31.02 6.62
C SER A 233 -5.54 30.95 7.33
N PRO A 234 -4.84 32.08 7.53
CA PRO A 234 -3.61 32.10 8.31
C PRO A 234 -3.76 31.58 9.74
N SER A 235 -4.96 31.69 10.34
CA SER A 235 -5.21 31.18 11.70
C SER A 235 -5.20 29.65 11.79
N GLU A 236 -5.40 28.96 10.66
CA GLU A 236 -5.45 27.50 10.60
C GLU A 236 -4.12 26.87 10.15
N GLU A 237 -3.11 27.69 9.82
CA GLU A 237 -1.86 27.22 9.20
C GLU A 237 -1.18 26.10 10.02
N LEU A 238 -1.11 26.29 11.35
CA LEU A 238 -0.45 25.36 12.27
C LEU A 238 -1.27 24.09 12.43
N ALA A 239 -2.61 24.22 12.46
CA ALA A 239 -3.52 23.08 12.57
C ALA A 239 -3.48 22.21 11.30
N LEU A 240 -3.45 22.83 10.13
CA LEU A 240 -3.32 22.13 8.85
C LEU A 240 -1.97 21.43 8.74
N LEU A 241 -0.86 22.13 9.05
CA LEU A 241 0.47 21.51 9.01
C LEU A 241 0.58 20.37 10.04
N LYS A 242 -0.04 20.51 11.21
CA LYS A 242 -0.13 19.43 12.20
C LYS A 242 -0.83 18.21 11.63
N ARG A 243 -2.00 18.38 10.99
CA ARG A 243 -2.75 17.28 10.38
C ARG A 243 -1.96 16.59 9.26
N ILE A 244 -1.27 17.36 8.40
CA ILE A 244 -0.36 16.81 7.39
C ILE A 244 0.73 15.98 8.08
N ARG A 245 1.40 16.55 9.07
CA ARG A 245 2.47 15.83 9.79
C ARG A 245 1.96 14.55 10.45
N GLU A 246 0.83 14.58 11.14
CA GLU A 246 0.25 13.42 11.82
C GLU A 246 -0.12 12.29 10.85
N ALA A 247 -0.53 12.61 9.62
CA ALA A 247 -0.83 11.61 8.60
C ALA A 247 0.40 10.82 8.12
N PHE A 248 1.57 11.45 8.09
CA PHE A 248 2.82 10.89 7.55
C PHE A 248 3.86 10.50 8.61
N LEU A 249 3.75 11.00 9.84
CA LEU A 249 4.73 10.72 10.90
C LEU A 249 4.60 9.29 11.42
N SER A 250 5.69 8.51 11.32
CA SER A 250 5.77 7.22 11.99
C SER A 250 6.13 7.39 13.46
N GLN A 251 5.25 6.92 14.34
CA GLN A 251 5.52 6.83 15.78
C GLN A 251 6.58 5.76 16.08
N ARG A 252 6.62 4.68 15.29
CA ARG A 252 7.66 3.65 15.40
C ARG A 252 9.04 4.25 15.14
N ASP A 253 9.20 4.98 14.04
CA ASP A 253 10.50 5.53 13.65
C ASP A 253 10.95 6.63 14.61
N ALA A 254 10.02 7.45 15.11
CA ALA A 254 10.31 8.42 16.18
C ALA A 254 10.80 7.71 17.46
N LYS A 255 10.08 6.67 17.91
CA LYS A 255 10.48 5.88 19.09
C LYS A 255 11.86 5.22 18.93
N ASN A 256 12.19 4.79 17.71
CA ASN A 256 13.45 4.11 17.41
C ASN A 256 14.59 5.07 17.06
N ASN A 257 14.36 6.39 17.04
CA ASN A 257 15.32 7.41 16.61
C ASN A 257 15.85 7.19 15.18
N THR A 258 15.01 6.69 14.27
CA THR A 258 15.37 6.44 12.86
C THR A 258 14.95 7.56 11.92
N ILE A 259 14.24 8.58 12.42
CA ILE A 259 13.92 9.80 11.66
C ILE A 259 15.17 10.68 11.58
N GLY A 260 15.77 10.77 10.39
CA GLY A 260 17.07 11.45 10.21
C GLY A 260 17.11 12.93 10.59
N ASN A 261 15.98 13.64 10.56
CA ASN A 261 15.87 15.04 10.96
C ASN A 261 14.57 15.29 11.73
N GLU A 262 14.39 14.64 12.88
CA GLU A 262 13.22 14.87 13.71
C GLU A 262 13.19 16.33 14.22
N ARG A 263 12.03 16.98 14.06
CA ARG A 263 11.82 18.38 14.49
C ARG A 263 10.54 18.47 15.30
N SER A 264 10.43 19.38 16.26
CA SER A 264 9.12 19.69 16.84
C SER A 264 8.17 20.31 15.79
N LEU A 265 6.86 20.31 16.02
CA LEU A 265 5.91 20.93 15.08
C LEU A 265 6.21 22.43 14.86
N LYS A 266 6.55 23.17 15.93
CA LYS A 266 6.95 24.58 15.85
C LYS A 266 8.23 24.77 15.04
N SER A 267 9.21 23.90 15.24
CA SER A 267 10.46 23.91 14.48
C SER A 267 10.21 23.60 13.00
N LEU A 268 9.36 22.60 12.70
CA LEU A 268 8.96 22.29 11.32
C LEU A 268 8.30 23.50 10.65
N LEU A 269 7.33 24.14 11.31
CA LEU A 269 6.67 25.34 10.79
C LEU A 269 7.69 26.44 10.46
N SER A 270 8.59 26.75 11.38
CA SER A 270 9.64 27.77 11.18
C SER A 270 10.54 27.46 9.98
N HIS A 271 10.97 26.20 9.83
CA HIS A 271 11.80 25.80 8.68
C HIS A 271 11.04 25.87 7.37
N VAL A 272 9.78 25.42 7.32
CA VAL A 272 8.97 25.52 6.10
C VAL A 272 8.77 26.99 5.74
N LYS A 273 8.49 27.85 6.72
CA LYS A 273 8.37 29.29 6.50
C LYS A 273 9.62 29.91 5.92
N THR A 274 10.77 29.59 6.50
CA THR A 274 12.08 30.04 6.02
C THR A 274 12.38 29.52 4.62
N ALA A 275 12.10 28.24 4.33
CA ALA A 275 12.39 27.62 3.03
C ALA A 275 11.54 28.18 1.88
N PHE A 276 10.35 28.69 2.19
CA PHE A 276 9.41 29.22 1.19
C PHE A 276 9.22 30.75 1.25
N ASN A 277 9.95 31.46 2.12
CA ASN A 277 9.86 32.91 2.33
C ASN A 277 8.43 33.39 2.65
N ILE A 278 7.79 32.76 3.64
CA ILE A 278 6.39 33.04 4.08
C ILE A 278 6.29 33.20 5.61
#